data_AF-A0A221UYL7-F1
#
_entry.id   AF-A0A221UYL7-F1
#
_cell.length_a   1.000
_cell.length_b   1.000
_cell.length_c   1.000
_cell.angle_alpha   90.00
_cell.angle_beta   90.00
_cell.angle_gamma   90.00
#
_symmetry.space_group_name_H-M   'P 1'
#
loop_
_entity.id
_entity.type
_entity.pdbx_description
1 polymer ?
#
loop_
_entity_poly.entity_id
_entity_poly.type
_entity_poly.pdbx_seq_one_letter_code
_entity_poly.pdbx_strand_id
1 'polypeptide(L)'
;MEEEKSINKAYSTEISQLSDLTHYLGKELGLSNWITITQDMIDTFARTTDDNQWIHVDPEKSAKYSPYKKTVAHGFLVLSLASKFCFETLKIKDIAMGVNYGLDKVRFMNATPVGALLRARVSLMEFSPFEGGAKYKLKLVFELKGEEKPACVAEFIAQAYANPNSKKTSSAPNKVAPEKIESNSNESVLFEKEGDIGIITLNRPSRYNAVTDDVVNGITAAINIIRKDDDIRAVVITGAGKGFCAGADMAVFGQVTPEEGRAYITSTYQPLMRTLFTLRKPIIGAINGTAAGVGASLALACDFRVMSKSSALLYAFINIGLGPDGGGSWLLARQVGYSKALQIAVEGKKIMASECLDLGLTNKLVQDDTDLLKTAKNWAHELAKLPTLAVGVTKEDMFYAMGHDLYDTIAYEAEKQVATFGSRDFAEGVNAFLEKRPAKFIGK
;
A
#
# COMPACT_ATOMS: atom_id res chain seq x y z
N MET A 1 23.07 -25.66 -23.63
CA MET A 1 23.08 -25.51 -22.16
C MET A 1 23.00 -24.05 -21.70
N GLU A 2 23.59 -23.06 -22.39
CA GLU A 2 23.40 -21.63 -22.06
C GLU A 2 22.08 -21.03 -22.59
N GLU A 3 21.61 -21.44 -23.77
CA GLU A 3 20.30 -20.99 -24.31
C GLU A 3 19.10 -21.56 -23.54
N GLU A 4 19.15 -22.81 -23.07
CA GLU A 4 18.08 -23.40 -22.23
C GLU A 4 17.96 -22.73 -20.85
N LYS A 5 19.05 -22.16 -20.32
CA LYS A 5 19.03 -21.41 -19.05
C LYS A 5 18.35 -20.04 -19.19
N SER A 6 18.32 -19.47 -20.39
CA SER A 6 17.65 -18.19 -20.70
C SER A 6 16.12 -18.35 -20.74
N ILE A 7 15.61 -19.43 -21.36
CA ILE A 7 14.19 -19.65 -21.66
C ILE A 7 13.32 -19.91 -20.41
N ASN A 8 13.94 -20.28 -19.28
CA ASN A 8 13.22 -20.65 -18.06
C ASN A 8 13.33 -19.64 -16.92
N LYS A 9 13.94 -18.46 -17.16
CA LYS A 9 14.00 -17.38 -16.18
C LYS A 9 12.69 -16.58 -16.21
N ALA A 10 12.18 -16.22 -15.03
CA ALA A 10 10.99 -15.39 -14.92
C ALA A 10 11.21 -14.01 -15.58
N TYR A 11 10.21 -13.52 -16.30
CA TYR A 11 10.24 -12.22 -16.96
C TYR A 11 8.83 -11.67 -17.17
N SER A 12 8.76 -10.36 -17.39
CA SER A 12 7.53 -9.64 -17.69
C SER A 12 7.68 -8.81 -18.97
N THR A 13 6.65 -8.80 -19.80
CA THR A 13 6.52 -7.84 -20.90
C THR A 13 5.88 -6.54 -20.39
N GLU A 14 6.57 -5.43 -20.61
CA GLU A 14 6.01 -4.09 -20.45
C GLU A 14 5.59 -3.52 -21.81
N ILE A 15 4.39 -2.95 -21.85
CA ILE A 15 3.79 -2.38 -23.05
C ILE A 15 3.35 -0.94 -22.73
N SER A 16 3.67 -0.02 -23.64
CA SER A 16 3.35 1.40 -23.46
C SER A 16 1.89 1.73 -23.73
N GLN A 17 1.30 1.13 -24.78
CA GLN A 17 -0.10 1.34 -25.14
C GLN A 17 -0.87 0.02 -25.21
N LEU A 18 -2.13 0.00 -24.79
CA LEU A 18 -2.99 -1.18 -24.85
C LEU A 18 -3.12 -1.71 -26.28
N SER A 19 -3.11 -0.82 -27.27
CA SER A 19 -3.12 -1.20 -28.69
C SER A 19 -1.89 -2.02 -29.10
N ASP A 20 -0.73 -1.79 -28.48
CA ASP A 20 0.51 -2.47 -28.82
C ASP A 20 0.51 -3.93 -28.36
N LEU A 21 -0.46 -4.34 -27.55
CA LEU A 21 -0.68 -5.73 -27.16
C LEU A 21 -0.95 -6.61 -28.40
N THR A 22 -1.49 -6.05 -29.49
CA THR A 22 -1.66 -6.74 -30.78
C THR A 22 -0.36 -7.32 -31.34
N HIS A 23 0.80 -6.71 -31.06
CA HIS A 23 2.11 -7.21 -31.52
C HIS A 23 2.52 -8.54 -30.86
N TYR A 24 1.83 -8.92 -29.79
CA TYR A 24 2.06 -10.14 -29.02
C TYR A 24 1.03 -11.22 -29.30
N LEU A 25 0.14 -11.05 -30.28
CA LEU A 25 -0.88 -12.05 -30.61
C LEU A 25 -0.23 -13.40 -30.96
N GLY A 26 -0.62 -14.45 -30.24
CA GLY A 26 -0.04 -15.80 -30.36
C GLY A 26 1.32 -15.98 -29.67
N LYS A 27 1.85 -14.95 -28.99
CA LYS A 27 3.17 -14.99 -28.31
C LYS A 27 3.03 -15.07 -26.80
N GLU A 28 4.10 -15.54 -26.17
CA GLU A 28 4.27 -15.47 -24.72
C GLU A 28 4.47 -14.00 -24.29
N LEU A 29 3.80 -13.62 -23.20
CA LEU A 29 3.89 -12.31 -22.56
C LEU A 29 4.77 -12.34 -21.31
N GLY A 30 4.95 -13.50 -20.70
CA GLY A 30 5.82 -13.62 -19.56
C GLY A 30 5.74 -14.96 -18.85
N LEU A 31 6.67 -15.11 -17.94
CA LEU A 31 6.83 -16.28 -17.09
C LEU A 31 6.98 -15.80 -15.65
N SER A 32 6.07 -16.20 -14.78
CA SER A 32 6.08 -15.73 -13.39
C SER A 32 7.22 -16.35 -12.58
N ASN A 33 7.48 -15.78 -11.40
CA ASN A 33 8.33 -16.43 -10.42
C ASN A 33 7.64 -17.69 -9.86
N TRP A 34 8.46 -18.60 -9.33
CA TRP A 34 7.97 -19.73 -8.54
C TRP A 34 7.42 -19.23 -7.21
N ILE A 35 6.27 -19.75 -6.81
CA ILE A 35 5.69 -19.58 -5.47
C ILE A 35 5.48 -20.95 -4.84
N THR A 36 5.60 -21.02 -3.51
CA THR A 36 5.28 -22.24 -2.77
C THR A 36 3.81 -22.20 -2.37
N ILE A 37 3.08 -23.29 -2.64
CA ILE A 37 1.72 -23.47 -2.14
C ILE A 37 1.79 -23.90 -0.67
N THR A 38 1.38 -23.03 0.24
CA THR A 38 1.45 -23.28 1.69
C THR A 38 0.14 -23.83 2.25
N GLN A 39 0.19 -24.45 3.43
CA GLN A 39 -1.03 -24.91 4.11
C GLN A 39 -1.94 -23.73 4.45
N ASP A 40 -1.36 -22.60 4.89
CA ASP A 40 -2.12 -21.38 5.20
C ASP A 40 -2.94 -20.85 4.00
N MET A 41 -2.39 -20.92 2.78
CA MET A 41 -3.14 -20.58 1.57
C MET A 41 -4.33 -21.52 1.35
N ILE A 42 -4.14 -22.82 1.59
CA ILE A 42 -5.17 -23.85 1.43
C ILE A 42 -6.27 -23.65 2.49
N ASP A 43 -5.91 -23.48 3.75
CA ASP A 43 -6.84 -23.29 4.86
C ASP A 43 -7.62 -21.99 4.75
N THR A 44 -6.93 -20.90 4.35
CA THR A 44 -7.58 -19.61 4.12
C THR A 44 -8.60 -19.70 2.98
N PHE A 45 -8.25 -20.39 1.88
CA PHE A 45 -9.19 -20.61 0.79
C PHE A 45 -10.38 -21.47 1.24
N ALA A 46 -10.11 -22.59 1.92
CA ALA A 46 -11.14 -23.49 2.46
C ALA A 46 -12.16 -22.74 3.31
N ARG A 47 -11.68 -21.92 4.26
CA ARG A 47 -12.51 -21.09 5.13
C ARG A 47 -13.29 -20.02 4.36
N THR A 48 -12.71 -19.46 3.30
CA THR A 48 -13.37 -18.40 2.52
C THR A 48 -14.48 -18.95 1.63
N THR A 49 -14.33 -20.19 1.14
CA THR A 49 -15.29 -20.83 0.24
C THR A 49 -16.17 -21.88 0.93
N ASP A 50 -16.02 -22.04 2.24
CA ASP A 50 -16.60 -23.13 3.05
C ASP A 50 -16.31 -24.55 2.52
N ASP A 51 -15.22 -24.72 1.77
CA ASP A 51 -14.79 -26.03 1.23
C ASP A 51 -13.72 -26.67 2.13
N ASN A 52 -14.19 -27.21 3.25
CA ASN A 52 -13.37 -27.79 4.32
C ASN A 52 -13.19 -29.31 4.18
N GLN A 53 -13.19 -29.86 2.96
CA GLN A 53 -12.91 -31.28 2.76
C GLN A 53 -11.54 -31.65 3.35
N TRP A 54 -11.47 -32.78 4.05
CA TRP A 54 -10.27 -33.18 4.81
C TRP A 54 -9.00 -33.30 3.97
N ILE A 55 -9.11 -33.56 2.66
CA ILE A 55 -7.96 -33.61 1.74
C ILE A 55 -7.26 -32.25 1.61
N HIS A 56 -7.93 -31.15 1.96
CA HIS A 56 -7.40 -29.79 1.94
C HIS A 56 -6.86 -29.38 3.31
N VAL A 57 -7.62 -29.62 4.38
CA VAL A 57 -7.42 -28.97 5.69
C VAL A 57 -6.92 -29.90 6.80
N ASP A 58 -6.81 -31.21 6.56
CA ASP A 58 -6.42 -32.19 7.58
C ASP A 58 -5.10 -32.90 7.17
N PRO A 59 -3.93 -32.38 7.62
CA PRO A 59 -2.64 -32.98 7.32
C PRO A 59 -2.47 -34.41 7.84
N GLU A 60 -3.00 -34.74 9.02
CA GLU A 60 -2.85 -36.06 9.62
C GLU A 60 -3.64 -37.11 8.83
N LYS A 61 -4.91 -36.79 8.53
CA LYS A 61 -5.77 -37.66 7.73
C LYS A 61 -5.27 -37.74 6.29
N SER A 62 -4.71 -36.66 5.76
CA SER A 62 -4.07 -36.66 4.44
C SER A 62 -2.82 -37.53 4.41
N ALA A 63 -1.95 -37.46 5.41
CA ALA A 63 -0.78 -38.34 5.50
C ALA A 63 -1.18 -39.82 5.52
N LYS A 64 -2.29 -40.16 6.19
CA LYS A 64 -2.76 -41.54 6.29
C LYS A 64 -3.48 -42.02 5.02
N TYR A 65 -4.45 -41.25 4.54
CA TYR A 65 -5.45 -41.73 3.55
C TYR A 65 -5.35 -41.05 2.18
N SER A 66 -4.72 -39.89 2.04
CA SER A 66 -4.58 -39.23 0.73
C SER A 66 -3.61 -40.05 -0.15
N PRO A 67 -3.90 -40.22 -1.46
CA PRO A 67 -2.94 -40.82 -2.40
C PRO A 67 -1.66 -39.98 -2.53
N TYR A 68 -1.71 -38.69 -2.21
CA TYR A 68 -0.56 -37.77 -2.24
C TYR A 68 0.23 -37.73 -0.93
N LYS A 69 -0.28 -38.39 0.13
CA LYS A 69 0.29 -38.39 1.49
C LYS A 69 0.51 -36.98 2.08
N LYS A 70 -0.19 -36.01 1.52
CA LYS A 70 -0.16 -34.58 1.82
C LYS A 70 -1.53 -34.01 1.53
N THR A 71 -1.83 -32.89 2.17
CA THR A 71 -2.95 -32.05 1.76
C THR A 71 -2.72 -31.53 0.34
N VAL A 72 -3.80 -31.28 -0.37
CA VAL A 72 -3.79 -30.81 -1.76
C VAL A 72 -4.52 -29.48 -1.81
N ALA A 73 -4.03 -28.52 -2.58
CA ALA A 73 -4.75 -27.28 -2.80
C ALA A 73 -6.02 -27.49 -3.64
N HIS A 74 -7.06 -26.72 -3.38
CA HIS A 74 -8.24 -26.67 -4.25
C HIS A 74 -7.84 -26.29 -5.67
N GLY A 75 -8.48 -26.91 -6.68
CA GLY A 75 -8.31 -26.47 -8.07
C GLY A 75 -8.67 -24.98 -8.22
N PHE A 76 -9.74 -24.53 -7.57
CA PHE A 76 -10.14 -23.12 -7.58
C PHE A 76 -9.15 -22.20 -6.84
N LEU A 77 -8.41 -22.69 -5.84
CA LEU A 77 -7.30 -21.93 -5.26
C LEU A 77 -6.20 -21.72 -6.31
N VAL A 78 -5.78 -22.79 -7.00
CA VAL A 78 -4.79 -22.69 -8.10
C VAL A 78 -5.25 -21.70 -9.17
N LEU A 79 -6.50 -21.79 -9.60
CA LEU A 79 -7.08 -20.91 -10.62
C LEU A 79 -7.17 -19.45 -10.13
N SER A 80 -7.48 -19.21 -8.85
CA SER A 80 -7.61 -17.86 -8.29
C SER A 80 -6.31 -17.05 -8.40
N LEU A 81 -5.16 -17.72 -8.49
CA LEU A 81 -3.85 -17.10 -8.70
C LEU A 81 -3.63 -16.55 -10.12
N ALA A 82 -4.55 -16.79 -11.06
CA ALA A 82 -4.49 -16.24 -12.42
C ALA A 82 -4.24 -14.74 -12.43
N SER A 83 -4.99 -13.97 -11.63
CA SER A 83 -4.85 -12.52 -11.58
C SER A 83 -3.46 -12.10 -11.10
N LYS A 84 -2.94 -12.74 -10.03
CA LYS A 84 -1.58 -12.50 -9.54
C LYS A 84 -0.54 -12.71 -10.63
N PHE A 85 -0.63 -13.83 -11.36
CA PHE A 85 0.35 -14.14 -12.40
C PHE A 85 0.22 -13.24 -13.63
N CYS A 86 -0.99 -12.84 -14.02
CA CYS A 86 -1.17 -11.83 -15.08
C CYS A 86 -0.47 -10.51 -14.72
N PHE A 87 -0.64 -10.00 -13.49
CA PHE A 87 0.04 -8.78 -13.04
C PHE A 87 1.57 -8.91 -12.94
N GLU A 88 2.09 -10.10 -12.64
CA GLU A 88 3.53 -10.34 -12.61
C GLU A 88 4.16 -10.43 -14.01
N THR A 89 3.38 -10.83 -15.02
CA THR A 89 3.91 -11.14 -16.36
C THR A 89 3.62 -10.05 -17.38
N LEU A 90 2.56 -9.25 -17.22
CA LEU A 90 2.16 -8.23 -18.18
C LEU A 90 1.90 -6.90 -17.49
N LYS A 91 2.57 -5.85 -17.98
CA LYS A 91 2.37 -4.47 -17.51
C LYS A 91 2.02 -3.57 -18.69
N ILE A 92 0.86 -2.94 -18.66
CA ILE A 92 0.40 -2.03 -19.73
C ILE A 92 0.24 -0.65 -19.12
N LYS A 93 0.99 0.34 -19.62
CA LYS A 93 1.20 1.63 -18.95
C LYS A 93 0.02 2.59 -19.07
N ASP A 94 -0.80 2.45 -20.09
CA ASP A 94 -1.93 3.34 -20.40
C ASP A 94 -3.30 2.77 -20.04
N ILE A 95 -3.37 1.72 -19.24
CA ILE A 95 -4.67 1.20 -18.77
C ILE A 95 -5.20 2.09 -17.64
N ALA A 96 -6.39 2.64 -17.83
CA ALA A 96 -7.16 3.31 -16.77
C ALA A 96 -7.87 2.31 -15.87
N MET A 97 -8.41 1.23 -16.45
CA MET A 97 -9.14 0.20 -15.72
C MET A 97 -9.01 -1.15 -16.41
N GLY A 98 -8.84 -2.22 -15.63
CA GLY A 98 -8.91 -3.60 -16.10
C GLY A 98 -9.92 -4.40 -15.30
N VAL A 99 -10.77 -5.14 -16.00
CA VAL A 99 -11.78 -6.04 -15.42
C VAL A 99 -11.43 -7.47 -15.80
N ASN A 100 -11.40 -8.36 -14.81
CA ASN A 100 -11.44 -9.79 -15.05
C ASN A 100 -12.84 -10.14 -15.56
N TYR A 101 -12.94 -10.49 -16.84
CA TYR A 101 -14.21 -10.76 -17.51
C TYR A 101 -14.57 -12.24 -17.51
N GLY A 102 -13.78 -13.08 -16.81
CA GLY A 102 -14.04 -14.50 -16.60
C GLY A 102 -13.08 -15.42 -17.34
N LEU A 103 -13.57 -16.62 -17.65
CA LEU A 103 -12.79 -17.72 -18.19
C LEU A 103 -13.60 -18.39 -19.30
N ASP A 104 -12.98 -18.68 -20.44
CA ASP A 104 -13.62 -19.47 -21.50
C ASP A 104 -13.46 -20.98 -21.22
N LYS A 105 -12.29 -21.37 -20.74
CA LYS A 105 -11.94 -22.78 -20.54
C LYS A 105 -10.97 -22.95 -19.39
N VAL A 106 -11.19 -24.00 -18.60
CA VAL A 106 -10.33 -24.38 -17.49
C VAL A 106 -10.17 -25.89 -17.49
N ARG A 107 -8.94 -26.36 -17.28
CA ARG A 107 -8.64 -27.79 -17.10
C ARG A 107 -7.64 -27.96 -15.98
N PHE A 108 -8.00 -28.74 -14.96
CA PHE A 108 -7.09 -29.20 -13.92
C PHE A 108 -6.50 -30.54 -14.35
N MET A 109 -5.17 -30.60 -14.49
CA MET A 109 -4.48 -31.75 -15.08
C MET A 109 -3.61 -32.50 -14.07
N ASN A 110 -3.20 -31.84 -12.99
CA ASN A 110 -2.41 -32.43 -11.93
C ASN A 110 -2.85 -31.88 -10.57
N ALA A 111 -2.71 -32.68 -9.53
CA ALA A 111 -2.94 -32.22 -8.17
C ALA A 111 -1.80 -31.29 -7.72
N THR A 112 -2.09 -30.39 -6.79
CA THR A 112 -1.11 -29.45 -6.24
C THR A 112 -0.95 -29.69 -4.75
N PRO A 113 -0.10 -30.65 -4.33
CA PRO A 113 0.14 -30.91 -2.90
C PRO A 113 0.73 -29.70 -2.19
N VAL A 114 0.51 -29.60 -0.87
CA VAL A 114 1.18 -28.60 -0.04
C VAL A 114 2.71 -28.70 -0.18
N GLY A 115 3.36 -27.54 -0.27
CA GLY A 115 4.78 -27.37 -0.54
C GLY A 115 5.16 -27.43 -2.02
N ALA A 116 4.21 -27.68 -2.94
CA ALA A 116 4.50 -27.64 -4.36
C ALA A 116 4.92 -26.22 -4.81
N LEU A 117 5.89 -26.16 -5.72
CA LEU A 117 6.30 -24.92 -6.36
C LEU A 117 5.49 -24.73 -7.65
N LEU A 118 4.76 -23.63 -7.72
CA LEU A 118 3.86 -23.28 -8.81
C LEU A 118 4.35 -22.00 -9.50
N ARG A 119 4.23 -21.91 -10.82
CA ARG A 119 4.37 -20.66 -11.58
C ARG A 119 3.39 -20.67 -12.74
N ALA A 120 3.21 -19.53 -13.42
CA ALA A 120 2.42 -19.49 -14.64
C ALA A 120 3.20 -18.93 -15.82
N ARG A 121 2.98 -19.56 -16.97
CA ARG A 121 3.35 -19.05 -18.30
C ARG A 121 2.12 -18.42 -18.92
N VAL A 122 2.26 -17.16 -19.35
CA VAL A 122 1.13 -16.35 -19.83
C VAL A 122 1.37 -15.98 -21.28
N SER A 123 0.38 -16.19 -22.15
CA SER A 123 0.47 -15.89 -23.58
C SER A 123 -0.80 -15.21 -24.08
N LEU A 124 -0.70 -14.33 -25.06
CA LEU A 124 -1.87 -13.68 -25.67
C LEU A 124 -2.48 -14.58 -26.74
N MET A 125 -3.76 -14.90 -26.60
CA MET A 125 -4.51 -15.71 -27.57
C MET A 125 -5.32 -14.85 -28.54
N GLU A 126 -6.06 -13.89 -28.00
CA GLU A 126 -6.99 -13.06 -28.77
C GLU A 126 -6.93 -11.62 -28.28
N PHE A 127 -7.18 -10.69 -29.19
CA PHE A 127 -7.28 -9.26 -28.90
C PHE A 127 -8.39 -8.67 -29.78
N SER A 128 -9.33 -7.99 -29.15
CA SER A 128 -10.52 -7.41 -29.78
C SER A 128 -10.67 -5.96 -29.29
N PRO A 129 -10.19 -4.98 -30.07
CA PRO A 129 -10.32 -3.57 -29.69
C PRO A 129 -11.77 -3.11 -29.79
N PHE A 130 -12.13 -2.14 -28.95
CA PHE A 130 -13.36 -1.36 -29.04
C PHE A 130 -13.06 0.11 -28.71
N GLU A 131 -14.05 0.98 -28.85
CA GLU A 131 -13.84 2.41 -28.57
C GLU A 131 -13.44 2.63 -27.10
N GLY A 132 -12.24 3.17 -26.88
CA GLY A 132 -11.71 3.44 -25.54
C GLY A 132 -11.08 2.23 -24.82
N GLY A 133 -10.97 1.06 -25.46
CA GLY A 133 -10.41 -0.12 -24.79
C GLY A 133 -10.23 -1.35 -25.66
N ALA A 134 -10.00 -2.49 -25.03
CA ALA A 134 -9.92 -3.77 -25.70
C ALA A 134 -10.31 -4.92 -24.76
N LYS A 135 -10.93 -5.93 -25.34
CA LYS A 135 -11.10 -7.24 -24.71
C LYS A 135 -10.01 -8.16 -25.24
N TYR A 136 -9.34 -8.90 -24.37
CA TYR A 136 -8.28 -9.82 -24.77
C TYR A 136 -8.32 -11.11 -23.95
N LYS A 137 -7.81 -12.17 -24.56
CA LYS A 137 -7.79 -13.51 -23.98
C LYS A 137 -6.36 -13.96 -23.78
N LEU A 138 -6.06 -14.41 -22.58
CA LEU A 138 -4.76 -14.93 -22.18
C LEU A 138 -4.84 -16.43 -21.97
N LYS A 139 -3.84 -17.16 -22.47
CA LYS A 139 -3.59 -18.54 -22.07
C LYS A 139 -2.69 -18.53 -20.85
N LEU A 140 -3.13 -19.14 -19.76
CA LEU A 140 -2.33 -19.37 -18.58
C LEU A 140 -2.05 -20.87 -18.44
N VAL A 141 -0.78 -21.23 -18.35
CA VAL A 141 -0.33 -22.60 -18.05
C VAL A 141 0.35 -22.58 -16.69
N PHE A 142 -0.28 -23.19 -15.69
CA PHE A 142 0.18 -23.23 -14.30
C PHE A 142 1.11 -24.42 -14.13
N GLU A 143 2.40 -24.20 -14.27
CA GLU A 143 3.45 -25.22 -14.21
C GLU A 143 3.75 -25.60 -12.76
N LEU A 144 3.96 -26.90 -12.51
CA LEU A 144 4.45 -27.43 -11.25
C LEU A 144 5.92 -27.82 -11.41
N LYS A 145 6.77 -27.39 -10.47
CA LYS A 145 8.20 -27.71 -10.56
C LYS A 145 8.41 -29.20 -10.39
N GLY A 146 9.04 -29.83 -11.39
CA GLY A 146 9.36 -31.26 -11.39
C GLY A 146 8.25 -32.16 -11.96
N GLU A 147 7.14 -31.57 -12.44
CA GLU A 147 6.05 -32.31 -13.06
C GLU A 147 6.00 -32.04 -14.58
N GLU A 148 5.68 -33.07 -15.37
CA GLU A 148 5.52 -32.91 -16.83
C GLU A 148 4.18 -32.23 -17.19
N LYS A 149 3.13 -32.49 -16.41
CA LYS A 149 1.80 -31.93 -16.63
C LYS A 149 1.57 -30.73 -15.71
N PRO A 150 0.99 -29.62 -16.21
CA PRO A 150 0.66 -28.47 -15.38
C PRO A 150 -0.42 -28.82 -14.36
N ALA A 151 -0.53 -28.02 -13.29
CA ALA A 151 -1.66 -28.10 -12.37
C ALA A 151 -2.96 -27.71 -13.09
N CYS A 152 -2.91 -26.59 -13.81
CA CYS A 152 -4.07 -25.97 -14.44
C CYS A 152 -3.69 -25.35 -15.80
N VAL A 153 -4.60 -25.41 -16.77
CA VAL A 153 -4.55 -24.57 -17.98
C VAL A 153 -5.87 -23.80 -18.07
N ALA A 154 -5.78 -22.48 -18.20
CA ALA A 154 -6.93 -21.60 -18.23
C ALA A 154 -6.87 -20.61 -19.40
N GLU A 155 -8.01 -20.32 -20.00
CA GLU A 155 -8.21 -19.25 -20.99
C GLU A 155 -8.90 -18.09 -20.28
N PHE A 156 -8.10 -17.11 -19.86
CA PHE A 156 -8.50 -15.98 -19.03
C PHE A 156 -8.89 -14.78 -19.87
N ILE A 157 -10.04 -14.20 -19.58
CA ILE A 157 -10.59 -13.08 -20.34
C ILE A 157 -10.43 -11.81 -19.52
N ALA A 158 -9.78 -10.82 -20.11
CA ALA A 158 -9.66 -9.50 -19.54
C ALA A 158 -10.29 -8.47 -20.46
N GLN A 159 -10.85 -7.43 -19.86
CA GLN A 159 -11.31 -6.25 -20.56
C GLN A 159 -10.62 -5.03 -19.96
N ALA A 160 -9.88 -4.29 -20.78
CA ALA A 160 -9.15 -3.11 -20.36
C ALA A 160 -9.67 -1.87 -21.08
N TYR A 161 -9.64 -0.75 -20.36
CA TYR A 161 -9.97 0.57 -20.85
C TYR A 161 -8.70 1.42 -20.84
N ALA A 162 -8.38 2.02 -21.97
CA ALA A 162 -7.23 2.88 -22.11
C ALA A 162 -7.52 4.25 -21.47
N ASN A 163 -6.47 4.92 -20.98
CA ASN A 163 -6.57 6.27 -20.46
C ASN A 163 -6.78 7.25 -21.63
N PRO A 164 -7.89 8.01 -21.68
CA PRO A 164 -8.18 8.93 -22.78
C PRO A 164 -7.12 10.04 -22.94
N ASN A 165 -6.30 10.27 -21.92
CA ASN A 165 -5.24 11.29 -21.92
C ASN A 165 -3.82 10.73 -22.19
N SER A 166 -3.64 9.42 -22.43
CA SER A 166 -2.30 8.90 -22.73
C SER A 166 -1.89 9.28 -24.15
N LYS A 167 -0.87 10.14 -24.29
CA LYS A 167 -0.31 10.52 -25.59
C LYS A 167 0.31 9.28 -26.26
N LYS A 168 -0.12 8.97 -27.49
CA LYS A 168 0.53 8.00 -28.39
C LYS A 168 2.00 8.40 -28.57
N THR A 169 2.91 7.73 -27.89
CA THR A 169 4.34 7.90 -28.08
C THR A 169 4.85 6.70 -28.87
N SER A 170 5.26 6.94 -30.12
CA SER A 170 5.88 5.92 -30.97
C SER A 170 7.25 5.56 -30.40
N SER A 171 7.46 4.28 -30.09
CA SER A 171 8.71 3.78 -29.54
C SER A 171 9.74 3.47 -30.65
N ALA A 172 10.90 4.11 -30.58
CA ALA A 172 12.15 3.53 -31.08
C ALA A 172 13.07 3.28 -29.87
N PRO A 173 13.83 2.17 -29.81
CA PRO A 173 14.54 1.77 -28.60
C PRO A 173 15.88 2.50 -28.51
N ASN A 174 16.08 3.32 -27.48
CA ASN A 174 17.40 3.86 -27.15
C ASN A 174 18.03 3.12 -25.97
N LYS A 175 19.30 2.76 -26.20
CA LYS A 175 20.20 2.05 -25.28
C LYS A 175 20.47 2.88 -24.03
N VAL A 176 20.49 2.22 -22.89
CA VAL A 176 20.84 2.78 -21.58
C VAL A 176 22.37 2.91 -21.47
N ALA A 177 22.83 4.10 -21.09
CA ALA A 177 24.11 4.32 -20.43
C ALA A 177 23.84 5.08 -19.12
N PRO A 178 24.62 4.86 -18.04
CA PRO A 178 24.29 5.36 -16.72
C PRO A 178 24.93 6.73 -16.50
N GLU A 179 24.17 7.72 -16.01
CA GLU A 179 24.79 8.87 -15.35
C GLU A 179 23.88 9.61 -14.35
N LYS A 180 24.49 9.85 -13.18
CA LYS A 180 24.29 10.80 -12.07
C LYS A 180 22.91 11.46 -11.84
N ILE A 181 22.49 11.34 -10.58
CA ILE A 181 21.31 11.95 -9.97
C ILE A 181 21.56 13.46 -9.79
N GLU A 182 20.97 14.28 -10.66
CA GLU A 182 20.59 15.66 -10.36
C GLU A 182 19.08 15.70 -10.05
N SER A 183 18.69 16.48 -9.04
CA SER A 183 17.32 16.57 -8.51
C SER A 183 16.33 17.11 -9.55
N ASN A 184 15.39 16.28 -10.01
CA ASN A 184 14.31 16.68 -10.91
C ASN A 184 13.20 17.44 -10.16
N SER A 185 12.94 18.68 -10.55
CA SER A 185 11.94 19.59 -9.95
C SER A 185 10.48 19.36 -10.39
N ASN A 186 10.14 18.18 -10.94
CA ASN A 186 8.82 17.86 -11.49
C ASN A 186 8.03 16.81 -10.70
N GLU A 187 8.54 16.31 -9.59
CA GLU A 187 7.85 15.28 -8.79
C GLU A 187 6.77 15.89 -7.89
N SER A 188 5.57 15.27 -7.86
CA SER A 188 4.45 15.69 -7.02
C SER A 188 4.67 15.44 -5.52
N VAL A 189 5.66 14.60 -5.18
CA VAL A 189 6.10 14.31 -3.81
C VAL A 189 7.62 14.16 -3.84
N LEU A 190 8.30 14.84 -2.93
CA LEU A 190 9.74 14.72 -2.72
C LEU A 190 10.01 13.85 -1.50
N PHE A 191 11.09 13.07 -1.56
CA PHE A 191 11.59 12.29 -0.43
C PHE A 191 13.06 12.62 -0.18
N GLU A 192 13.38 12.90 1.09
CA GLU A 192 14.74 13.17 1.56
C GLU A 192 15.03 12.32 2.81
N LYS A 193 16.22 11.72 2.89
CA LYS A 193 16.74 11.13 4.12
C LYS A 193 17.68 12.13 4.77
N GLU A 194 17.38 12.52 6.00
CA GLU A 194 18.22 13.40 6.82
C GLU A 194 18.62 12.65 8.08
N GLY A 195 19.84 12.09 8.10
CA GLY A 195 20.30 11.26 9.22
C GLY A 195 19.39 10.05 9.44
N ASP A 196 18.77 9.99 10.61
CA ASP A 196 17.88 8.91 11.06
C ASP A 196 16.38 9.20 10.80
N ILE A 197 16.04 10.22 10.01
CA ILE A 197 14.66 10.53 9.64
C ILE A 197 14.45 10.57 8.12
N GLY A 198 13.24 10.20 7.69
CA GLY A 198 12.76 10.36 6.33
C GLY A 198 11.78 11.53 6.26
N ILE A 199 11.94 12.41 5.29
CA ILE A 199 11.12 13.59 5.10
C ILE A 199 10.37 13.46 3.78
N ILE A 200 9.05 13.50 3.84
CA ILE A 200 8.15 13.45 2.69
C ILE A 200 7.53 14.84 2.52
N THR A 201 7.76 15.47 1.37
CA THR A 201 7.21 16.79 1.06
C THR A 201 6.24 16.70 -0.11
N LEU A 202 4.95 17.01 0.12
CA LEU A 202 3.98 17.16 -0.97
C LEU A 202 4.38 18.39 -1.79
N ASN A 203 4.58 18.23 -3.10
CA ASN A 203 5.26 19.23 -3.93
C ASN A 203 4.41 19.67 -5.12
N ARG A 204 3.19 20.14 -4.84
CA ARG A 204 2.33 20.85 -5.80
C ARG A 204 1.89 22.21 -5.23
N PRO A 205 2.84 23.11 -4.89
CA PRO A 205 2.54 24.32 -4.13
C PRO A 205 1.56 25.27 -4.84
N SER A 206 1.60 25.33 -6.18
CA SER A 206 0.67 26.13 -6.99
C SER A 206 -0.79 25.66 -6.90
N ARG A 207 -1.02 24.44 -6.43
CA ARG A 207 -2.34 23.81 -6.21
C ARG A 207 -2.55 23.47 -4.74
N TYR A 208 -1.81 24.13 -3.82
CA TYR A 208 -1.86 23.86 -2.38
C TYR A 208 -1.75 22.37 -2.04
N ASN A 209 -0.90 21.65 -2.79
CA ASN A 209 -0.65 20.22 -2.60
C ASN A 209 -1.91 19.36 -2.68
N ALA A 210 -2.87 19.75 -3.51
CA ALA A 210 -4.08 18.96 -3.76
C ALA A 210 -3.72 17.53 -4.19
N VAL A 211 -4.50 16.56 -3.73
CA VAL A 211 -4.27 15.14 -3.95
C VAL A 211 -4.65 14.77 -5.38
N THR A 212 -3.74 14.04 -6.03
CA THR A 212 -3.91 13.30 -7.28
C THR A 212 -3.28 11.91 -7.10
N ASP A 213 -3.42 11.04 -8.09
CA ASP A 213 -2.76 9.72 -8.07
C ASP A 213 -1.24 9.84 -7.89
N ASP A 214 -0.59 10.80 -8.55
CA ASP A 214 0.84 11.03 -8.40
C ASP A 214 1.24 11.36 -6.95
N VAL A 215 0.39 12.10 -6.23
CA VAL A 215 0.61 12.41 -4.82
C VAL A 215 0.45 11.15 -3.96
N VAL A 216 -0.62 10.39 -4.16
CA VAL A 216 -0.86 9.14 -3.40
C VAL A 216 0.25 8.12 -3.65
N ASN A 217 0.62 7.92 -4.92
CA ASN A 217 1.66 7.01 -5.35
C ASN A 217 3.04 7.46 -4.83
N GLY A 218 3.33 8.76 -4.88
CA GLY A 218 4.56 9.34 -4.35
C GLY A 218 4.73 9.13 -2.85
N ILE A 219 3.68 9.40 -2.05
CA ILE A 219 3.71 9.11 -0.60
C ILE A 219 3.91 7.61 -0.35
N THR A 220 3.16 6.76 -1.06
CA THR A 220 3.24 5.30 -0.91
C THR A 220 4.63 4.78 -1.25
N ALA A 221 5.25 5.28 -2.33
CA ALA A 221 6.61 4.94 -2.72
C ALA A 221 7.63 5.36 -1.65
N ALA A 222 7.53 6.59 -1.15
CA ALA A 222 8.42 7.09 -0.09
C ALA A 222 8.29 6.26 1.20
N ILE A 223 7.07 5.94 1.65
CA ILE A 223 6.85 5.10 2.83
C ILE A 223 7.42 3.68 2.61
N ASN A 224 7.34 3.14 1.39
CA ASN A 224 7.94 1.83 1.09
C ASN A 224 9.47 1.84 1.10
N ILE A 225 10.11 2.94 0.70
CA ILE A 225 11.55 3.14 0.87
C ILE A 225 11.89 3.18 2.36
N ILE A 226 11.20 4.05 3.11
CA ILE A 226 11.37 4.21 4.56
C ILE A 226 11.19 2.88 5.29
N ARG A 227 10.19 2.07 4.92
CA ARG A 227 9.92 0.79 5.56
C ARG A 227 11.09 -0.19 5.47
N LYS A 228 11.85 -0.15 4.37
CA LYS A 228 12.97 -1.07 4.07
C LYS A 228 14.32 -0.55 4.57
N ASP A 229 14.45 0.74 4.83
CA ASP A 229 15.68 1.36 5.30
C ASP A 229 15.72 1.40 6.84
N ASP A 230 16.48 0.50 7.45
CA ASP A 230 16.65 0.41 8.91
C ASP A 230 17.26 1.68 9.55
N ASP A 231 18.00 2.48 8.78
CA ASP A 231 18.61 3.71 9.31
C ASP A 231 17.57 4.81 9.49
N ILE A 232 16.47 4.78 8.73
CA ILE A 232 15.36 5.71 8.93
C ILE A 232 14.52 5.21 10.08
N ARG A 233 14.42 5.97 11.15
CA ARG A 233 13.80 5.58 12.42
C ARG A 233 12.55 6.39 12.75
N ALA A 234 12.35 7.54 12.12
CA ALA A 234 11.12 8.34 12.19
C ALA A 234 10.82 9.03 10.84
N VAL A 235 9.60 9.53 10.67
CA VAL A 235 9.14 10.17 9.44
C VAL A 235 8.56 11.55 9.72
N VAL A 236 8.85 12.52 8.86
CA VAL A 236 8.16 13.81 8.80
C VAL A 236 7.41 13.92 7.47
N ILE A 237 6.13 14.30 7.51
CA ILE A 237 5.33 14.61 6.31
C ILE A 237 4.94 16.09 6.36
N THR A 238 5.19 16.83 5.28
CA THR A 238 4.87 18.27 5.16
C THR A 238 4.40 18.62 3.74
N GLY A 239 3.85 19.81 3.52
CA GLY A 239 3.59 20.36 2.19
C GLY A 239 4.60 21.43 1.79
N ALA A 240 4.89 21.57 0.49
CA ALA A 240 5.62 22.70 -0.05
C ALA A 240 4.71 23.95 -0.16
N GLY A 241 5.27 25.13 0.07
CA GLY A 241 4.54 26.39 -0.08
C GLY A 241 3.59 26.70 1.08
N LYS A 242 2.43 27.30 0.76
CA LYS A 242 1.54 27.95 1.73
C LYS A 242 0.55 27.03 2.46
N GLY A 243 0.50 25.74 2.10
CA GLY A 243 -0.51 24.82 2.61
C GLY A 243 0.01 23.39 2.68
N PHE A 244 -0.54 22.62 3.61
CA PHE A 244 -0.16 21.23 3.80
C PHE A 244 -0.75 20.41 2.66
N CYS A 245 -2.09 20.41 2.54
CA CYS A 245 -2.82 19.72 1.47
C CYS A 245 -4.26 20.25 1.41
N ALA A 246 -4.69 20.78 0.27
CA ALA A 246 -6.03 21.33 0.08
C ALA A 246 -7.14 20.28 -0.16
N GLY A 247 -6.82 18.98 -0.08
CA GLY A 247 -7.76 17.90 -0.36
C GLY A 247 -7.70 17.44 -1.80
N ALA A 248 -8.76 16.81 -2.30
CA ALA A 248 -8.80 16.26 -3.65
C ALA A 248 -8.69 17.38 -4.72
N ASP A 249 -7.89 17.18 -5.76
CA ASP A 249 -7.82 18.13 -6.88
C ASP A 249 -9.13 18.09 -7.69
N MET A 250 -9.99 19.09 -7.51
CA MET A 250 -11.31 19.11 -8.15
C MET A 250 -11.26 19.15 -9.68
N ALA A 251 -10.12 19.50 -10.30
CA ALA A 251 -9.96 19.35 -11.75
C ALA A 251 -9.92 17.88 -12.19
N VAL A 252 -9.56 16.96 -11.28
CA VAL A 252 -9.58 15.51 -11.47
C VAL A 252 -10.87 14.92 -10.92
N PHE A 253 -11.20 15.25 -9.67
CA PHE A 253 -12.31 14.59 -8.95
C PHE A 253 -13.68 15.22 -9.17
N GLY A 254 -13.77 16.41 -9.77
CA GLY A 254 -15.05 17.03 -10.09
C GLY A 254 -15.78 16.40 -11.28
N GLN A 255 -15.14 15.48 -11.99
CA GLN A 255 -15.65 14.87 -13.22
C GLN A 255 -15.94 13.37 -13.09
N VAL A 256 -15.68 12.78 -11.93
CA VAL A 256 -15.86 11.34 -11.70
C VAL A 256 -17.33 11.02 -11.42
N THR A 257 -17.75 9.84 -11.85
CA THR A 257 -19.05 9.24 -11.49
C THR A 257 -19.07 8.82 -10.00
N PRO A 258 -20.25 8.65 -9.38
CA PRO A 258 -20.36 8.14 -8.02
C PRO A 258 -19.63 6.80 -7.81
N GLU A 259 -19.70 5.89 -8.79
CA GLU A 259 -19.06 4.58 -8.75
C GLU A 259 -17.52 4.70 -8.79
N GLU A 260 -16.99 5.59 -9.64
CA GLU A 260 -15.56 5.89 -9.68
C GLU A 260 -15.08 6.53 -8.38
N GLY A 261 -15.85 7.47 -7.81
CA GLY A 261 -15.57 8.07 -6.50
C GLY A 261 -15.52 7.02 -5.39
N ARG A 262 -16.50 6.11 -5.34
CA ARG A 262 -16.50 4.97 -4.41
C ARG A 262 -15.26 4.11 -4.59
N ALA A 263 -14.95 3.72 -5.82
CA ALA A 263 -13.79 2.89 -6.13
C ALA A 263 -12.48 3.57 -5.72
N TYR A 264 -12.37 4.88 -5.92
CA TYR A 264 -11.19 5.65 -5.52
C TYR A 264 -10.98 5.64 -4.01
N ILE A 265 -12.05 5.80 -3.22
CA ILE A 265 -11.97 5.76 -1.76
C ILE A 265 -11.44 4.39 -1.29
N THR A 266 -11.96 3.29 -1.85
CA THR A 266 -11.59 1.93 -1.41
C THR A 266 -10.28 1.41 -2.00
N SER A 267 -9.94 1.80 -3.22
CA SER A 267 -8.80 1.26 -3.97
C SER A 267 -7.57 2.17 -3.93
N THR A 268 -7.73 3.44 -3.53
CA THR A 268 -6.65 4.43 -3.50
C THR A 268 -6.44 5.00 -2.11
N TYR A 269 -7.46 5.61 -1.48
CA TYR A 269 -7.30 6.20 -0.14
C TYR A 269 -7.14 5.15 0.95
N GLN A 270 -7.95 4.09 0.96
CA GLN A 270 -7.84 3.05 1.98
C GLN A 270 -6.46 2.36 2.00
N PRO A 271 -5.85 1.98 0.85
CA PRO A 271 -4.48 1.45 0.84
C PRO A 271 -3.41 2.45 1.28
N LEU A 272 -3.55 3.75 0.95
CA LEU A 272 -2.67 4.79 1.47
C LEU A 272 -2.74 4.86 3.00
N MET A 273 -3.95 4.92 3.56
CA MET A 273 -4.15 4.95 5.00
C MET A 273 -3.57 3.71 5.67
N ARG A 274 -3.82 2.51 5.11
CA ARG A 274 -3.21 1.27 5.59
C ARG A 274 -1.68 1.34 5.58
N THR A 275 -1.09 1.94 4.55
CA THR A 275 0.37 2.09 4.43
C THR A 275 0.95 2.93 5.57
N LEU A 276 0.25 4.00 5.99
CA LEU A 276 0.65 4.86 7.10
C LEU A 276 0.45 4.19 8.47
N PHE A 277 -0.71 3.58 8.70
CA PHE A 277 -1.04 2.93 9.98
C PHE A 277 -0.18 1.70 10.26
N THR A 278 0.20 0.94 9.22
CA THR A 278 1.04 -0.26 9.38
C THR A 278 2.54 0.04 9.38
N LEU A 279 2.95 1.31 9.27
CA LEU A 279 4.37 1.67 9.38
C LEU A 279 4.79 1.65 10.86
N ARG A 280 5.71 0.76 11.20
CA ARG A 280 6.30 0.60 12.56
C ARG A 280 7.31 1.70 12.95
N LYS A 281 7.18 2.88 12.35
CA LYS A 281 8.03 4.06 12.57
C LYS A 281 7.09 5.25 12.81
N PRO A 282 7.37 6.11 13.80
CA PRO A 282 6.53 7.25 14.12
C PRO A 282 6.50 8.24 12.96
N ILE A 283 5.31 8.75 12.67
CA ILE A 283 5.03 9.71 11.59
C ILE A 283 4.58 11.04 12.21
N ILE A 284 5.34 12.11 11.97
CA ILE A 284 5.01 13.46 12.39
C ILE A 284 4.51 14.26 11.17
N GLY A 285 3.28 14.72 11.21
CA GLY A 285 2.75 15.70 10.27
C GLY A 285 3.17 17.11 10.67
N ALA A 286 4.02 17.75 9.87
CA ALA A 286 4.32 19.17 9.97
C ALA A 286 3.28 19.91 9.10
N ILE A 287 2.18 20.33 9.71
CA ILE A 287 1.02 20.84 8.98
C ILE A 287 1.22 22.33 8.70
N ASN A 288 1.94 22.67 7.64
CA ASN A 288 2.17 24.06 7.23
C ASN A 288 0.92 24.66 6.58
N GLY A 289 0.22 25.58 7.25
CA GLY A 289 -1.02 26.17 6.72
C GLY A 289 -2.22 25.21 6.77
N THR A 290 -3.16 25.32 5.82
CA THR A 290 -4.43 24.58 5.87
C THR A 290 -4.28 23.15 5.34
N ALA A 291 -4.80 22.17 6.09
CA ALA A 291 -5.11 20.82 5.62
C ALA A 291 -6.63 20.67 5.47
N ALA A 292 -7.12 20.45 4.26
CA ALA A 292 -8.54 20.46 3.95
C ALA A 292 -9.01 19.14 3.30
N GLY A 293 -10.26 18.74 3.55
CA GLY A 293 -10.85 17.53 2.97
C GLY A 293 -10.01 16.29 3.28
N VAL A 294 -9.70 15.48 2.27
CA VAL A 294 -8.79 14.33 2.44
C VAL A 294 -7.37 14.73 2.88
N GLY A 295 -6.96 15.98 2.69
CA GLY A 295 -5.73 16.53 3.27
C GLY A 295 -5.79 16.61 4.80
N ALA A 296 -6.96 16.90 5.37
CA ALA A 296 -7.20 16.81 6.81
C ALA A 296 -7.16 15.34 7.26
N SER A 297 -7.73 14.41 6.49
CA SER A 297 -7.64 12.98 6.75
C SER A 297 -6.17 12.50 6.77
N LEU A 298 -5.34 12.94 5.82
CA LEU A 298 -3.91 12.65 5.79
C LEU A 298 -3.16 13.23 7.00
N ALA A 299 -3.47 14.47 7.39
CA ALA A 299 -2.89 15.08 8.58
C ALA A 299 -3.21 14.29 9.85
N LEU A 300 -4.47 13.87 10.02
CA LEU A 300 -4.90 13.07 11.17
C LEU A 300 -4.43 11.60 11.12
N ALA A 301 -4.03 11.10 9.95
CA ALA A 301 -3.41 9.79 9.78
C ALA A 301 -1.92 9.75 10.19
N CYS A 302 -1.28 10.92 10.35
CA CYS A 302 0.02 10.98 11.02
C CYS A 302 -0.14 10.59 12.50
N ASP A 303 0.88 10.02 13.13
CA ASP A 303 0.81 9.64 14.54
C ASP A 303 0.78 10.90 15.42
N PHE A 304 1.59 11.89 15.04
CA PHE A 304 1.70 13.17 15.71
C PHE A 304 1.57 14.34 14.74
N ARG A 305 1.20 15.51 15.25
CA ARG A 305 1.12 16.75 14.46
C ARG A 305 1.82 17.91 15.16
N VAL A 306 2.50 18.71 14.35
CA VAL A 306 3.02 20.04 14.71
C VAL A 306 2.31 21.05 13.80
N MET A 307 1.68 22.04 14.40
CA MET A 307 0.97 23.11 13.70
C MET A 307 1.56 24.47 14.09
N SER A 308 1.46 25.47 13.22
CA SER A 308 1.75 26.86 13.55
C SER A 308 0.45 27.62 13.73
N LYS A 309 0.50 28.84 14.28
CA LYS A 309 -0.71 29.67 14.47
C LYS A 309 -1.51 29.91 13.18
N SER A 310 -0.86 29.91 12.01
CA SER A 310 -1.53 30.08 10.71
C SER A 310 -2.16 28.79 10.18
N SER A 311 -1.79 27.64 10.74
CA SER A 311 -2.29 26.34 10.32
C SER A 311 -3.74 26.11 10.73
N ALA A 312 -4.43 25.31 9.95
CA ALA A 312 -5.81 24.93 10.23
C ALA A 312 -6.16 23.54 9.69
N LEU A 313 -7.09 22.87 10.34
CA LEU A 313 -7.81 21.73 9.77
C LEU A 313 -9.17 22.20 9.22
N LEU A 314 -9.59 21.65 8.09
CA LEU A 314 -10.86 22.00 7.45
C LEU A 314 -11.54 20.76 6.87
N TYR A 315 -12.66 20.35 7.47
CA TYR A 315 -13.51 19.28 6.93
C TYR A 315 -14.44 19.85 5.84
N ALA A 316 -13.85 20.20 4.69
CA ALA A 316 -14.52 20.93 3.60
C ALA A 316 -15.59 20.14 2.83
N PHE A 317 -15.76 18.85 3.10
CA PHE A 317 -16.63 17.94 2.34
C PHE A 317 -18.07 18.46 2.22
N ILE A 318 -18.62 18.98 3.33
CA ILE A 318 -20.00 19.46 3.38
C ILE A 318 -20.24 20.66 2.43
N ASN A 319 -19.20 21.45 2.17
CA ASN A 319 -19.28 22.63 1.30
C ASN A 319 -19.46 22.26 -0.18
N ILE A 320 -19.26 21.00 -0.54
CA ILE A 320 -19.48 20.45 -1.88
C ILE A 320 -20.53 19.31 -1.90
N GLY A 321 -21.33 19.19 -0.83
CA GLY A 321 -22.40 18.19 -0.74
C GLY A 321 -21.93 16.77 -0.45
N LEU A 322 -20.73 16.59 0.13
CA LEU A 322 -20.17 15.28 0.48
C LEU A 322 -19.99 15.11 1.99
N GLY A 323 -19.90 13.86 2.43
CA GLY A 323 -19.45 13.50 3.78
C GLY A 323 -17.92 13.31 3.84
N PRO A 324 -17.33 13.24 5.05
CA PRO A 324 -15.90 12.97 5.19
C PRO A 324 -15.51 11.57 4.68
N ASP A 325 -14.46 11.52 3.86
CA ASP A 325 -13.90 10.29 3.30
C ASP A 325 -12.40 10.12 3.63
N GLY A 326 -11.75 9.12 3.01
CA GLY A 326 -10.34 8.82 3.24
C GLY A 326 -10.01 8.48 4.69
N GLY A 327 -10.98 7.95 5.45
CA GLY A 327 -10.87 7.69 6.89
C GLY A 327 -11.12 8.92 7.78
N GLY A 328 -11.42 10.08 7.23
CA GLY A 328 -11.55 11.34 7.96
C GLY A 328 -12.62 11.32 9.06
N SER A 329 -13.75 10.67 8.83
CA SER A 329 -14.83 10.48 9.82
C SER A 329 -14.39 9.58 10.98
N TRP A 330 -13.72 8.47 10.67
CA TRP A 330 -13.19 7.53 11.66
C TRP A 330 -12.11 8.17 12.54
N LEU A 331 -11.19 8.91 11.92
CA LEU A 331 -10.09 9.59 12.60
C LEU A 331 -10.59 10.70 13.53
N LEU A 332 -11.46 11.57 13.01
CA LEU A 332 -11.98 12.69 13.78
C LEU A 332 -12.80 12.21 14.98
N ALA A 333 -13.72 11.28 14.77
CA ALA A 333 -14.60 10.77 15.82
C ALA A 333 -13.81 10.13 16.97
N ARG A 334 -12.68 9.47 16.68
CA ARG A 334 -11.81 8.87 17.71
C ARG A 334 -10.96 9.87 18.46
N GLN A 335 -10.66 11.02 17.87
CA GLN A 335 -9.84 12.04 18.53
C GLN A 335 -10.68 12.98 19.40
N VAL A 336 -11.86 13.39 18.95
CA VAL A 336 -12.66 14.42 19.65
C VAL A 336 -14.04 13.92 20.14
N GLY A 337 -14.37 12.65 19.91
CA GLY A 337 -15.68 12.09 20.21
C GLY A 337 -16.76 12.48 19.19
N TYR A 338 -17.87 11.74 19.19
CA TYR A 338 -18.91 11.84 18.16
C TYR A 338 -19.50 13.25 18.00
N SER A 339 -19.99 13.87 19.08
CA SER A 339 -20.72 15.14 18.99
C SER A 339 -19.83 16.28 18.46
N LYS A 340 -18.58 16.35 18.92
CA LYS A 340 -17.63 17.36 18.44
C LYS A 340 -17.19 17.06 17.00
N ALA A 341 -16.93 15.80 16.66
CA ALA A 341 -16.58 15.41 15.30
C ALA A 341 -17.70 15.75 14.30
N LEU A 342 -18.96 15.48 14.66
CA LEU A 342 -20.11 15.84 13.84
C LEU A 342 -20.19 17.36 13.66
N GLN A 343 -20.09 18.13 14.74
CA GLN A 343 -20.09 19.60 14.69
C GLN A 343 -19.03 20.12 13.70
N ILE A 344 -17.79 19.67 13.84
CA ILE A 344 -16.68 20.05 12.95
C ILE A 344 -17.01 19.73 11.49
N ALA A 345 -17.49 18.52 11.23
CA ALA A 345 -17.73 18.04 9.88
C ALA A 345 -18.92 18.74 9.19
N VAL A 346 -20.00 19.03 9.92
CA VAL A 346 -21.21 19.65 9.35
C VAL A 346 -21.12 21.17 9.28
N GLU A 347 -20.39 21.81 10.20
CA GLU A 347 -20.17 23.26 10.13
C GLU A 347 -19.19 23.65 9.02
N GLY A 348 -18.27 22.75 8.64
CA GLY A 348 -17.36 22.97 7.51
C GLY A 348 -16.44 24.19 7.66
N LYS A 349 -16.13 24.59 8.91
CA LYS A 349 -15.29 25.74 9.25
C LYS A 349 -13.84 25.33 9.50
N LYS A 350 -12.92 26.30 9.37
CA LYS A 350 -11.52 26.12 9.75
C LYS A 350 -11.41 26.00 11.26
N ILE A 351 -10.73 24.95 11.73
CA ILE A 351 -10.28 24.80 13.10
C ILE A 351 -8.84 25.29 13.13
N MET A 352 -8.62 26.43 13.79
CA MET A 352 -7.29 27.02 13.88
C MET A 352 -6.40 26.22 14.84
N ALA A 353 -5.09 26.30 14.66
CA ALA A 353 -4.13 25.45 15.37
C ALA A 353 -4.22 25.51 16.91
N SER A 354 -4.62 26.64 17.51
CA SER A 354 -4.87 26.73 18.96
C SER A 354 -6.04 25.87 19.40
N GLU A 355 -7.15 25.92 18.67
CA GLU A 355 -8.31 25.07 18.94
C GLU A 355 -7.99 23.60 18.62
N CYS A 356 -7.20 23.33 17.57
CA CYS A 356 -6.69 21.98 17.33
C CYS A 356 -5.88 21.46 18.53
N LEU A 357 -5.11 22.30 19.21
CA LEU A 357 -4.34 21.89 20.39
C LEU A 357 -5.27 21.58 21.56
N ASP A 358 -6.25 22.44 21.82
CA ASP A 358 -7.23 22.27 22.89
C ASP A 358 -8.10 21.01 22.69
N LEU A 359 -8.40 20.67 21.45
CA LEU A 359 -9.15 19.47 21.07
C LEU A 359 -8.30 18.20 20.96
N GLY A 360 -6.97 18.29 21.09
CA GLY A 360 -6.07 17.14 20.91
C GLY A 360 -5.85 16.72 19.44
N LEU A 361 -6.28 17.55 18.48
CA LEU A 361 -6.04 17.37 17.05
C LEU A 361 -4.61 17.74 16.62
N THR A 362 -3.84 18.46 17.45
CA THR A 362 -2.39 18.63 17.28
C THR A 362 -1.64 18.45 18.60
N ASN A 363 -0.38 18.03 18.55
CA ASN A 363 0.43 17.77 19.74
C ASN A 363 1.31 18.95 20.14
N LYS A 364 1.78 19.72 19.15
CA LYS A 364 2.63 20.90 19.38
C LYS A 364 2.13 22.07 18.54
N LEU A 365 2.18 23.26 19.13
CA LEU A 365 1.90 24.53 18.48
C LEU A 365 3.17 25.39 18.48
N VAL A 366 3.60 25.83 17.30
CA VAL A 366 4.67 26.84 17.14
C VAL A 366 4.08 28.21 16.88
N GLN A 367 4.80 29.26 17.27
CA GLN A 367 4.34 30.64 17.10
C GLN A 367 4.55 31.13 15.67
N ASP A 368 5.71 30.83 15.10
CA ASP A 368 6.12 31.24 13.75
C ASP A 368 6.12 30.03 12.79
N ASP A 369 5.63 30.24 11.58
CA ASP A 369 5.58 29.21 10.53
C ASP A 369 6.98 28.71 10.14
N THR A 370 8.01 29.56 10.27
CA THR A 370 9.41 29.22 9.96
C THR A 370 9.99 28.19 10.92
N ASP A 371 9.46 28.10 12.15
CA ASP A 371 9.89 27.13 13.16
C ASP A 371 9.22 25.77 13.02
N LEU A 372 8.17 25.66 12.20
CA LEU A 372 7.31 24.46 12.13
C LEU A 372 8.08 23.22 11.67
N LEU A 373 8.74 23.29 10.51
CA LEU A 373 9.45 22.14 9.96
C LEU A 373 10.64 21.76 10.84
N LYS A 374 11.38 22.75 11.35
CA LYS A 374 12.50 22.53 12.28
C LYS A 374 12.02 21.83 13.56
N THR A 375 10.89 22.26 14.12
CA THR A 375 10.32 21.65 15.33
C THR A 375 9.88 20.20 15.08
N ALA A 376 9.26 19.94 13.92
CA ALA A 376 8.88 18.58 13.53
C ALA A 376 10.10 17.67 13.31
N LYS A 377 11.14 18.14 12.61
CA LYS A 377 12.39 17.41 12.40
C LYS A 377 13.11 17.10 13.71
N ASN A 378 13.26 18.10 14.59
CA ASN A 378 13.86 17.91 15.91
C ASN A 378 13.12 16.84 16.71
N TRP A 379 11.78 16.89 16.72
CA TRP A 379 10.99 15.90 17.43
C TRP A 379 11.10 14.50 16.79
N ALA A 380 11.19 14.42 15.46
CA ALA A 380 11.44 13.15 14.78
C ALA A 380 12.80 12.57 15.15
N HIS A 381 13.87 13.38 15.23
CA HIS A 381 15.18 12.94 15.71
C HIS A 381 15.17 12.50 17.18
N GLU A 382 14.34 13.11 18.04
CA GLU A 382 14.16 12.66 19.42
C GLU A 382 13.49 11.28 19.46
N LEU A 383 12.42 11.08 18.69
CA LEU A 383 11.73 9.79 18.60
C LEU A 383 12.61 8.71 17.94
N ALA A 384 13.46 9.09 16.98
CA ALA A 384 14.39 8.20 16.33
C ALA A 384 15.44 7.62 17.29
N LYS A 385 15.70 8.27 18.44
CA LYS A 385 16.62 7.77 19.49
C LYS A 385 15.97 6.78 20.47
N LEU A 386 14.65 6.65 20.46
CA LEU A 386 13.91 5.69 21.29
C LEU A 386 14.14 4.24 20.80
N PRO A 387 13.76 3.21 21.56
CA PRO A 387 13.80 1.84 21.08
C PRO A 387 12.73 1.62 20.01
N THR A 388 13.06 1.92 18.75
CA THR A 388 12.07 2.08 17.66
C THR A 388 11.30 0.82 17.31
N LEU A 389 11.83 -0.38 17.63
CA LEU A 389 11.05 -1.61 17.58
C LEU A 389 9.88 -1.57 18.57
N ALA A 390 10.13 -1.16 19.82
CA ALA A 390 9.10 -1.01 20.84
C ALA A 390 8.13 0.13 20.51
N VAL A 391 8.61 1.25 19.96
CA VAL A 391 7.72 2.33 19.46
C VAL A 391 6.77 1.80 18.39
N GLY A 392 7.27 0.98 17.45
CA GLY A 392 6.46 0.33 16.42
C GLY A 392 5.39 -0.59 17.00
N VAL A 393 5.74 -1.41 18.01
CA VAL A 393 4.79 -2.28 18.72
C VAL A 393 3.73 -1.46 19.45
N THR A 394 4.14 -0.43 20.22
CA THR A 394 3.21 0.48 20.91
C THR A 394 2.21 1.12 19.94
N LYS A 395 2.66 1.53 18.75
CA LYS A 395 1.77 2.08 17.72
C LYS A 395 0.73 1.04 17.25
N GLU A 396 1.15 -0.21 17.04
CA GLU A 396 0.26 -1.29 16.63
C GLU A 396 -0.76 -1.62 17.73
N ASP A 397 -0.33 -1.71 18.99
CA ASP A 397 -1.19 -2.01 20.14
C ASP A 397 -2.25 -0.93 20.34
N MET A 398 -1.84 0.34 20.30
CA MET A 398 -2.77 1.48 20.43
C MET A 398 -3.80 1.51 19.31
N PHE A 399 -3.40 1.20 18.07
CA PHE A 399 -4.33 1.13 16.95
C PHE A 399 -5.29 -0.06 17.07
N TYR A 400 -4.80 -1.22 17.51
CA TYR A 400 -5.63 -2.41 17.74
C TYR A 400 -6.69 -2.15 18.83
N ALA A 401 -6.29 -1.55 19.96
CA ALA A 401 -7.17 -1.25 21.09
C ALA A 401 -8.37 -0.35 20.71
N MET A 402 -8.23 0.50 19.68
CA MET A 402 -9.32 1.38 19.24
C MET A 402 -10.53 0.64 18.62
N GLY A 403 -10.42 -0.66 18.37
CA GLY A 403 -11.48 -1.47 17.75
C GLY A 403 -11.77 -2.79 18.46
N HIS A 404 -11.09 -3.11 19.55
CA HIS A 404 -11.17 -4.40 20.24
C HIS A 404 -11.42 -4.20 21.73
N ASP A 405 -11.88 -5.26 22.40
CA ASP A 405 -12.07 -5.22 23.85
C ASP A 405 -10.74 -5.37 24.61
N LEU A 406 -10.82 -5.22 25.93
CA LEU A 406 -9.65 -5.27 26.81
C LEU A 406 -8.91 -6.61 26.75
N TYR A 407 -9.62 -7.73 26.69
CA TYR A 407 -9.00 -9.06 26.74
C TYR A 407 -8.32 -9.40 25.42
N ASP A 408 -8.97 -9.10 24.29
CA ASP A 408 -8.37 -9.23 22.97
C ASP A 408 -7.14 -8.32 22.82
N THR A 409 -7.22 -7.10 23.36
CA THR A 409 -6.09 -6.15 23.35
C THR A 409 -4.90 -6.69 24.14
N ILE A 410 -5.10 -7.20 25.36
CA ILE A 410 -4.02 -7.78 26.18
C ILE A 410 -3.39 -9.00 25.48
N ALA A 411 -4.21 -9.84 24.84
CA ALA A 411 -3.70 -10.99 24.09
C ALA A 411 -2.85 -10.55 22.89
N TYR A 412 -3.29 -9.51 22.18
CA TYR A 412 -2.54 -8.92 21.07
C TYR A 412 -1.23 -8.29 21.54
N GLU A 413 -1.25 -7.50 22.62
CA GLU A 413 -0.06 -6.92 23.26
C GLU A 413 0.94 -8.02 23.61
N ALA A 414 0.50 -9.10 24.26
CA ALA A 414 1.36 -10.23 24.62
C ALA A 414 2.03 -10.87 23.39
N GLU A 415 1.30 -11.03 22.28
CA GLU A 415 1.85 -11.55 21.02
C GLU A 415 2.93 -10.62 20.45
N LYS A 416 2.67 -9.30 20.39
CA LYS A 416 3.62 -8.33 19.81
C LYS A 416 4.82 -8.07 20.71
N GLN A 417 4.65 -8.13 22.03
CA GLN A 417 5.70 -7.91 23.02
C GLN A 417 6.81 -8.97 22.97
N VAL A 418 6.55 -10.18 22.43
CA VAL A 418 7.60 -11.20 22.24
C VAL A 418 8.79 -10.66 21.45
N ALA A 419 8.53 -9.86 20.41
CA ALA A 419 9.57 -9.26 19.59
C ALA A 419 10.43 -8.26 20.38
N THR A 420 9.84 -7.51 21.31
CA THR A 420 10.56 -6.51 22.11
C THR A 420 11.36 -7.17 23.23
N PHE A 421 10.83 -8.22 23.90
CA PHE A 421 11.60 -8.98 24.89
C PHE A 421 12.86 -9.64 24.32
N GLY A 422 12.81 -10.09 23.06
CA GLY A 422 13.95 -10.66 22.37
C GLY A 422 14.95 -9.65 21.79
N SER A 423 14.69 -8.35 21.93
CA SER A 423 15.48 -7.29 21.29
C SER A 423 16.76 -6.94 22.06
N ARG A 424 17.75 -6.40 21.36
CA ARG A 424 18.96 -5.86 21.98
C ARG A 424 18.64 -4.60 22.79
N ASP A 425 17.68 -3.81 22.33
CA ASP A 425 17.20 -2.63 23.04
C ASP A 425 16.62 -2.96 24.42
N PHE A 426 15.91 -4.09 24.57
CA PHE A 426 15.42 -4.50 25.89
C PHE A 426 16.57 -4.84 26.84
N ALA A 427 17.55 -5.62 26.38
CA ALA A 427 18.74 -5.96 27.16
C ALA A 427 19.53 -4.69 27.56
N GLU A 428 19.76 -3.77 26.62
CA GLU A 428 20.42 -2.49 26.88
C GLU A 428 19.63 -1.61 27.86
N GLY A 429 18.30 -1.55 27.73
CA GLY A 429 17.44 -0.81 28.65
C GLY A 429 17.54 -1.31 30.08
N VAL A 430 17.52 -2.64 30.26
CA VAL A 430 17.69 -3.28 31.58
C VAL A 430 19.09 -3.00 32.14
N ASN A 431 20.14 -3.20 31.35
CA ASN A 431 21.52 -2.98 31.80
C ASN A 431 21.78 -1.51 32.15
N ALA A 432 21.37 -0.58 31.31
CA ALA A 432 21.54 0.85 31.55
C ALA A 432 20.80 1.32 32.81
N PHE A 433 19.61 0.77 33.08
CA PHE A 433 18.86 1.04 34.30
C PHE A 433 19.61 0.55 35.55
N LEU A 434 20.11 -0.69 35.54
CA LEU A 434 20.88 -1.27 36.64
C LEU A 434 22.19 -0.49 36.89
N GLU A 435 22.86 -0.05 35.82
CA GLU A 435 24.11 0.72 35.85
C GLU A 435 23.90 2.23 36.10
N LYS A 436 22.65 2.71 36.17
CA LYS A 436 22.28 4.13 36.34
C LYS A 436 22.91 5.06 35.31
N ARG A 437 22.92 4.63 34.05
CA ARG A 437 23.39 5.43 32.90
C ARG A 437 22.30 5.60 31.84
N PRO A 438 22.42 6.56 30.91
CA PRO A 438 21.53 6.62 29.75
C PRO A 438 21.65 5.36 28.88
N ALA A 439 20.50 4.84 28.44
CA ALA A 439 20.43 3.73 27.48
C ALA A 439 20.76 4.21 26.06
N LYS A 440 21.38 3.34 25.27
CA LYS A 440 21.75 3.58 23.86
C LYS A 440 20.99 2.64 22.94
N PHE A 441 19.80 3.05 22.51
CA PHE A 441 18.94 2.23 21.67
C PHE A 441 19.29 2.29 20.18
N ILE A 442 19.21 1.14 19.52
CA ILE A 442 19.52 0.94 18.10
C ILE A 442 18.32 0.45 17.29
N GLY A 443 17.19 0.18 17.93
CA GLY A 443 15.96 -0.24 17.26
C GLY A 443 15.92 -1.70 16.86
N LYS A 444 16.71 -2.57 17.53
CA LYS A 444 16.91 -3.97 17.16
C LYS A 444 16.95 -4.88 18.39
#